data_AF-A0A7S2JGG7-F1
#
_entry.id   AF-A0A7S2JGG7-F1
#
_cell.length_a   1.000
_cell.length_b   1.000
_cell.length_c   1.000
_cell.angle_alpha   90.00
_cell.angle_beta   90.00
_cell.angle_gamma   90.00
#
_symmetry.space_group_name_H-M   'P 1'
#
loop_
_entity.id
_entity.type
_entity.pdbx_description
1 polymer ?
#
loop_
_entity_poly.entity_id
_entity_poly.type
_entity_poly.pdbx_seq_one_letter_code
_entity_poly.pdbx_strand_id
1 'polypeptide(L)'
;RDRYEAARGTMTTSSPADDGQEGWVTMGGIRFFCTGDVGELVGPGQLRVIDRCKHHFKLSQGVFVAPEPLEEVLLRAPLVKHVFVWGSGLMKSVVAVVVPNAEQLLLRLELPPKTPLADALGEPQCA
;
A
#
# COMPACT_ATOMS: atom_id res chain seq x y z
N ARG A 1 29.00 -1.12 25.86
CA ARG A 1 28.62 0.31 25.96
C ARG A 1 29.50 1.08 24.98
N ASP A 2 29.12 1.59 23.81
CA ASP A 2 27.81 1.88 23.21
C ASP A 2 28.01 2.18 21.69
N ARG A 3 28.14 1.19 20.80
CA ARG A 3 28.24 1.47 19.33
C ARG A 3 27.64 0.42 18.39
N TYR A 4 26.63 -0.33 18.84
CA TYR A 4 25.88 -1.27 18.00
C TYR A 4 24.35 -1.08 18.05
N GLU A 5 23.87 0.00 18.66
CA GLU A 5 22.42 0.20 18.90
C GLU A 5 21.66 0.96 17.81
N ALA A 6 22.32 1.50 16.78
CA ALA A 6 21.63 2.25 15.72
C ALA A 6 21.02 1.38 14.60
N ALA A 7 21.09 0.05 14.69
CA ALA A 7 20.48 -0.88 13.73
C ALA A 7 19.38 -1.74 14.38
N ARG A 8 18.81 -1.30 15.51
CA ARG A 8 17.59 -1.87 16.07
C ARG A 8 16.43 -0.94 15.78
N GLY A 9 15.58 -1.33 14.85
CA GLY A 9 14.37 -0.61 14.47
C GLY A 9 14.51 -0.06 13.06
N THR A 10 13.99 -0.82 12.10
CA THR A 10 13.63 -0.38 10.75
C THR A 10 14.68 0.46 10.01
N MET A 11 15.43 -0.17 9.10
CA MET A 11 16.19 0.58 8.10
C MET A 11 15.17 1.30 7.21
N THR A 12 14.91 2.56 7.54
CA THR A 12 13.96 3.42 6.84
C THR A 12 14.81 4.46 6.14
N THR A 13 15.09 4.26 4.86
CA THR A 13 15.65 5.34 4.04
C THR A 13 14.47 6.14 3.51
N SER A 14 13.76 6.83 4.40
CA SER A 14 12.73 7.78 3.99
C SER A 14 13.41 8.88 3.19
N SER A 15 13.02 9.02 1.93
CA SER A 15 13.33 10.21 1.13
C SER A 15 12.96 11.45 1.95
N PRO A 16 13.81 12.49 2.03
CA PRO A 16 13.35 13.74 2.58
C PRO A 16 12.17 14.20 1.73
N ALA A 17 11.13 14.69 2.39
CA ALA A 17 10.01 15.28 1.69
C ALA A 17 10.54 16.49 0.91
N ASP A 18 10.45 16.40 -0.42
CA ASP A 18 10.39 17.54 -1.34
C ASP A 18 11.67 18.39 -1.56
N ASP A 19 12.88 17.89 -1.27
CA ASP A 19 14.12 18.66 -1.40
C ASP A 19 15.11 18.16 -2.48
N GLY A 20 14.66 17.49 -3.53
CA GLY A 20 15.50 17.27 -4.74
C GLY A 20 16.83 16.53 -4.55
N GLN A 21 17.11 15.93 -3.38
CA GLN A 21 18.32 15.13 -3.14
C GLN A 21 18.03 13.65 -3.41
N GLU A 22 18.38 13.21 -4.61
CA GLU A 22 18.10 11.86 -5.10
C GLU A 22 18.98 10.80 -4.40
N GLY A 23 18.35 9.93 -3.60
CA GLY A 23 18.75 8.53 -3.45
C GLY A 23 19.93 8.19 -2.53
N TRP A 24 20.59 9.13 -1.85
CA TRP A 24 21.74 8.82 -0.98
C TRP A 24 21.67 9.52 0.39
N VAL A 25 22.11 8.82 1.44
CA VAL A 25 22.24 9.35 2.81
C VAL A 25 23.66 9.11 3.34
N THR A 26 24.22 10.07 4.08
CA THR A 26 25.54 9.91 4.71
C THR A 26 25.39 9.74 6.21
N MET A 27 25.91 8.65 6.76
CA MET A 27 25.92 8.38 8.20
C MET A 27 27.33 7.98 8.64
N GLY A 28 27.90 8.70 9.61
CA GLY A 28 29.24 8.41 10.13
C GLY A 28 30.36 8.48 9.10
N GLY A 29 30.21 9.32 8.05
CA GLY A 29 31.16 9.44 6.95
C GLY A 29 31.02 8.38 5.84
N ILE A 30 30.06 7.44 5.97
CA ILE A 30 29.76 6.43 4.97
C ILE A 30 28.48 6.80 4.23
N ARG A 31 28.49 6.67 2.89
CA ARG A 31 27.30 6.91 2.05
C ARG A 31 26.52 5.62 1.82
N PHE A 32 25.20 5.71 1.97
CA PHE A 32 24.24 4.62 1.78
C PHE A 32 23.21 5.02 0.72
N PHE A 33 22.78 4.06 -0.10
CA PHE A 33 21.72 4.25 -1.07
C PHE A 33 20.35 4.04 -0.43
N CYS A 34 19.40 4.93 -0.72
CA CYS A 34 18.05 4.88 -0.22
C CYS A 34 17.17 4.01 -1.13
N THR A 35 17.00 2.72 -0.80
CA THR A 35 16.19 1.77 -1.61
C THR A 35 14.69 2.09 -1.57
N GLY A 36 14.25 2.82 -0.55
CA GLY A 36 12.84 3.11 -0.29
C GLY A 36 12.07 1.91 0.26
N ASP A 37 12.77 0.87 0.70
CA ASP A 37 12.20 -0.26 1.45
C ASP A 37 12.29 0.01 2.96
N VAL A 38 11.30 -0.50 3.67
CA VAL A 38 11.23 -0.55 5.13
C VAL A 38 11.48 -1.99 5.51
N GLY A 39 12.55 -2.26 6.27
CA GLY A 39 12.90 -3.61 6.67
C GLY A 39 13.38 -3.74 8.11
N GLU A 40 13.09 -4.88 8.72
CA GLU A 40 13.49 -5.25 10.08
C GLU A 40 14.61 -6.27 10.05
N LEU A 41 15.64 -6.06 10.90
CA LEU A 41 16.70 -7.04 11.11
C LEU A 41 16.23 -8.06 12.14
N VAL A 42 15.89 -9.26 11.66
CA VAL A 42 15.35 -10.36 12.49
C VAL A 42 16.49 -11.15 13.15
N GLY A 43 17.69 -11.13 12.55
CA GLY A 43 18.86 -11.83 13.05
C GLY A 43 20.13 -11.38 12.34
N PRO A 44 21.30 -11.95 12.71
CA PRO A 44 22.56 -11.60 12.09
C PRO A 44 22.53 -11.92 10.60
N GLY A 45 22.67 -10.88 9.76
CA GLY A 45 22.61 -11.00 8.30
C GLY A 45 21.22 -11.26 7.71
N GLN A 46 20.15 -11.21 8.51
CA GLN A 46 18.78 -11.46 8.06
C GLN A 46 17.96 -10.17 8.09
N LEU A 47 17.59 -9.68 6.90
CA LEU A 47 16.71 -8.53 6.70
C LEU A 47 15.36 -9.03 6.19
N ARG A 48 14.28 -8.68 6.89
CA ARG A 48 12.90 -8.89 6.46
C ARG A 48 12.35 -7.57 5.93
N VAL A 49 12.01 -7.51 4.65
CA VAL A 49 11.29 -6.36 4.08
C VAL A 49 9.85 -6.42 4.57
N ILE A 50 9.36 -5.31 5.10
CA ILE A 50 8.02 -5.19 5.70
C ILE A 50 7.12 -4.34 4.81
N ASP A 51 7.62 -3.22 4.29
CA ASP A 51 6.81 -2.21 3.61
C ASP A 51 7.71 -1.35 2.69
N ARG A 52 7.12 -0.45 1.92
CA ARG A 52 7.77 0.57 1.11
C ARG A 52 7.58 1.94 1.77
N CYS A 53 8.62 2.75 1.81
CA CYS A 53 8.62 4.06 2.50
C CYS A 53 7.55 5.04 1.99
N LYS A 54 6.98 4.83 0.80
CA LYS A 54 5.95 5.71 0.19
C LYS A 54 4.58 5.04 0.05
N HIS A 55 4.39 3.83 0.59
CA HIS A 55 3.18 3.05 0.37
C HIS A 55 2.16 3.17 1.52
N HIS A 56 2.61 3.46 2.74
CA HIS A 56 1.73 3.88 3.83
C HIS A 56 1.37 5.37 3.75
N PHE A 57 0.18 5.72 4.23
CA PHE A 57 -0.25 7.10 4.37
C PHE A 57 -0.87 7.36 5.75
N LYS A 58 -0.80 8.61 6.18
CA LYS A 58 -1.35 9.07 7.45
C LYS A 58 -2.64 9.83 7.18
N LEU A 59 -3.73 9.47 7.87
CA LEU A 59 -5.01 10.15 7.79
C LEU A 59 -5.04 11.40 8.69
N SER A 60 -6.02 12.28 8.49
CA SER A 60 -6.14 13.56 9.22
C SER A 60 -6.22 13.40 10.75
N GLN A 61 -6.77 12.29 11.25
CA GLN A 61 -6.83 11.93 12.66
C GLN A 61 -5.49 11.44 13.24
N GLY A 62 -4.45 11.29 12.42
CA GLY A 62 -3.13 10.84 12.82
C GLY A 62 -2.91 9.33 12.82
N VAL A 63 -3.88 8.55 12.34
CA VAL A 63 -3.78 7.10 12.17
C VAL A 63 -2.99 6.79 10.89
N PHE A 64 -1.99 5.91 11.01
CA PHE A 64 -1.26 5.36 9.87
C PHE A 64 -2.01 4.16 9.30
N VAL A 65 -2.14 4.11 7.98
CA VAL A 65 -2.80 3.03 7.27
C VAL A 65 -1.83 2.45 6.24
N ALA A 66 -1.67 1.13 6.29
CA ALA A 66 -1.03 0.34 5.24
C ALA A 66 -2.12 -0.22 4.33
N PRO A 67 -2.12 0.09 3.03
CA PRO A 67 -3.12 -0.42 2.10
C PRO A 67 -2.93 -1.91 1.79
N GLU A 68 -1.72 -2.48 1.80
CA GLU A 68 -1.50 -3.90 1.45
C GLU A 68 -2.37 -4.90 2.23
N PRO A 69 -2.44 -4.86 3.58
CA PRO A 69 -3.30 -5.78 4.31
C PRO A 69 -4.79 -5.55 4.04
N LEU A 70 -5.20 -4.31 3.75
CA LEU A 70 -6.59 -4.01 3.37
C LEU A 70 -6.93 -4.61 2.00
N GLU A 71 -6.04 -4.40 1.02
CA GLU A 71 -6.19 -4.95 -0.32
C GLU A 71 -6.20 -6.48 -0.30
N GLU A 72 -5.32 -7.11 0.48
CA GLU A 72 -5.29 -8.57 0.63
C GLU A 72 -6.61 -9.11 1.18
N VAL A 73 -7.19 -8.47 2.21
CA VAL A 73 -8.48 -8.87 2.76
C VAL A 73 -9.61 -8.70 1.74
N LEU A 74 -9.61 -7.60 0.99
CA LEU A 74 -10.63 -7.35 -0.03
C LEU A 74 -10.52 -8.31 -1.22
N LEU A 75 -9.31 -8.69 -1.63
CA LEU A 75 -9.06 -9.66 -2.69
C LEU A 75 -9.53 -11.08 -2.34
N ARG A 76 -9.70 -11.41 -1.05
CA ARG A 76 -10.26 -12.71 -0.63
C ARG A 76 -11.75 -12.84 -0.98
N ALA A 77 -12.45 -11.75 -1.27
CA ALA A 77 -13.85 -11.79 -1.65
C ALA A 77 -13.98 -12.27 -3.12
N PRO A 78 -14.82 -13.28 -3.43
CA PRO A 78 -14.91 -13.86 -4.78
C PRO A 78 -15.45 -12.87 -5.84
N LEU A 79 -16.12 -11.82 -5.40
CA LEU A 79 -16.66 -10.76 -6.26
C LEU A 79 -15.61 -9.72 -6.66
N VAL A 80 -14.43 -9.71 -6.04
CA VAL A 80 -13.38 -8.73 -6.31
C VAL A 80 -12.32 -9.35 -7.21
N LYS A 81 -12.02 -8.70 -8.33
CA LYS A 81 -10.93 -9.10 -9.24
C LYS A 81 -9.64 -8.34 -8.94
N HIS A 82 -9.74 -7.03 -8.76
CA HIS A 82 -8.64 -6.16 -8.36
C HIS A 82 -9.15 -5.08 -7.41
N VAL A 83 -8.28 -4.59 -6.55
CA VAL A 83 -8.57 -3.51 -5.61
C VAL A 83 -7.35 -2.61 -5.49
N PHE A 84 -7.61 -1.32 -5.32
CA PHE A 84 -6.60 -0.31 -5.06
C PHE A 84 -7.10 0.61 -3.95
N VAL A 85 -6.39 0.67 -2.82
CA VAL A 85 -6.76 1.47 -1.65
C VAL A 85 -5.94 2.75 -1.64
N TRP A 86 -6.63 3.88 -1.45
CA TRP A 86 -6.02 5.20 -1.41
C TRP A 86 -6.51 6.00 -0.22
N GLY A 87 -5.65 6.89 0.28
CA GLY A 87 -5.99 7.85 1.30
C GLY A 87 -5.06 9.06 1.25
N SER A 88 -5.51 10.13 1.89
CA SER A 88 -4.76 11.38 2.01
C SER A 88 -4.84 11.90 3.44
N GLY A 89 -3.82 12.64 3.87
CA GLY A 89 -3.79 13.31 5.18
C GLY A 89 -4.84 14.38 5.37
N LEU A 90 -5.53 14.79 4.30
CA LEU A 90 -6.68 15.69 4.36
C LEU A 90 -7.99 14.95 4.66
N MET A 91 -8.03 13.63 4.48
CA MET A 91 -9.23 12.81 4.61
C MET A 91 -9.27 12.09 5.96
N LYS A 92 -10.48 11.84 6.46
CA LYS A 92 -10.72 11.05 7.68
C LYS A 92 -10.84 9.55 7.41
N SER A 93 -11.12 9.19 6.17
CA SER A 93 -11.40 7.82 5.73
C SER A 93 -10.54 7.48 4.51
N VAL A 94 -10.36 6.18 4.29
CA VAL A 94 -9.78 5.65 3.05
C VAL A 94 -10.87 5.42 2.01
N VAL A 95 -10.47 5.45 0.76
CA VAL A 95 -11.30 5.08 -0.39
C VAL A 95 -10.64 3.91 -1.11
N ALA A 96 -11.45 3.07 -1.75
CA ALA A 96 -10.95 1.94 -2.52
C ALA A 96 -11.60 1.93 -3.91
N VAL A 97 -10.78 1.73 -4.94
CA VAL A 97 -11.24 1.45 -6.30
C VAL A 97 -11.26 -0.06 -6.46
N VAL A 98 -12.44 -0.62 -6.75
CA VAL A 98 -12.65 -2.06 -6.86
C VAL A 98 -13.05 -2.40 -8.29
N VAL A 99 -12.32 -3.34 -8.90
CA VAL A 99 -12.70 -3.96 -10.16
C VAL A 99 -13.44 -5.25 -9.82
N PRO A 100 -14.76 -5.35 -10.12
CA PRO A 100 -15.52 -6.56 -9.81
C PRO A 100 -15.15 -7.72 -10.74
N ASN A 101 -15.32 -8.93 -10.25
CA ASN A 101 -15.23 -10.14 -11.05
C ASN A 101 -16.55 -10.33 -11.82
N ALA A 102 -16.52 -10.02 -13.12
CA ALA A 102 -17.70 -10.08 -13.97
C ALA A 102 -18.37 -11.46 -14.00
N GLU A 103 -17.61 -12.56 -14.03
CA GLU A 103 -18.19 -13.91 -14.10
C GLU A 103 -18.94 -14.26 -12.81
N GLN A 104 -18.33 -13.99 -11.66
CA GLN A 104 -18.94 -14.24 -10.36
C GLN A 104 -20.13 -13.31 -10.10
N LEU A 105 -20.07 -12.07 -10.58
CA LEU A 105 -21.16 -11.11 -10.48
C LEU A 105 -22.35 -11.53 -11.34
N LEU A 106 -22.14 -11.89 -12.61
CA LEU A 106 -23.20 -12.35 -13.50
C LEU A 106 -23.88 -13.61 -12.97
N LEU A 107 -23.10 -14.56 -12.43
CA LEU A 107 -23.64 -15.74 -11.77
C LEU A 107 -24.52 -15.38 -10.58
N ARG A 108 -24.10 -14.41 -9.75
CA ARG A 108 -24.85 -13.96 -8.58
C ARG A 108 -26.15 -13.23 -8.95
N LEU A 109 -26.17 -12.56 -10.10
CA LEU A 109 -27.31 -11.81 -10.63
C LEU A 109 -28.22 -12.66 -11.55
N GLU A 110 -27.91 -13.95 -11.73
CA GLU A 110 -28.64 -14.86 -12.61
C GLU A 110 -28.74 -14.34 -14.07
N LEU A 111 -27.72 -13.60 -14.51
CA LEU A 111 -27.64 -13.03 -15.85
C LEU A 111 -26.94 -13.98 -16.85
N PRO A 112 -27.25 -13.89 -18.16
CA PRO A 112 -26.64 -14.77 -19.13
C PRO A 112 -25.11 -14.58 -19.21
N PRO A 113 -24.35 -15.65 -19.48
CA PRO A 113 -22.91 -15.56 -19.60
C PRO A 113 -22.54 -14.65 -20.78
N LYS A 114 -21.58 -13.74 -20.56
CA LYS A 114 -21.10 -12.70 -21.49
C LYS A 114 -21.97 -11.44 -21.62
N THR A 115 -22.94 -11.20 -20.73
CA THR A 115 -23.54 -9.86 -20.64
C THR A 115 -22.45 -8.82 -20.35
N PRO A 116 -22.35 -7.73 -21.12
CA PRO A 116 -21.44 -6.64 -20.80
C PRO A 116 -21.73 -6.10 -19.40
N LEU A 117 -20.69 -5.86 -18.60
CA LEU A 117 -20.85 -5.39 -17.22
C LEU A 117 -21.60 -4.04 -17.15
N ALA A 118 -21.40 -3.17 -18.15
CA ALA A 118 -22.10 -1.91 -18.29
C ALA A 118 -23.62 -2.10 -18.42
N ASP A 119 -24.05 -3.10 -19.19
CA ASP A 119 -25.47 -3.42 -19.38
C ASP A 119 -26.07 -4.05 -18.10
N ALA A 120 -25.26 -4.79 -17.34
CA ALA A 120 -25.67 -5.43 -16.10
C ALA A 120 -25.79 -4.46 -14.92
N LEU A 121 -24.95 -3.41 -14.86
CA LEU A 121 -24.89 -2.46 -13.73
C LEU A 121 -25.61 -1.14 -14.02
N GLY A 122 -26.03 -0.88 -15.26
CA GLY A 122 -26.54 0.42 -15.69
C GLY A 122 -25.44 1.48 -15.73
N GLU A 123 -25.76 2.67 -16.26
CA GLU A 123 -24.81 3.78 -16.25
C GLU A 123 -24.44 4.16 -14.81
N PRO A 124 -23.15 4.43 -14.53
CA PRO A 124 -22.74 4.86 -13.21
C PRO A 124 -23.45 6.19 -12.89
N GLN A 125 -24.36 6.16 -11.91
CA GLN A 125 -24.92 7.39 -11.37
C GLN A 125 -23.80 8.08 -10.60
N CYS A 126 -23.26 9.16 -11.18
CA CYS A 126 -22.38 10.08 -10.47
C CYS A 126 -23.15 10.60 -9.25
N ALA A 127 -22.69 10.23 -8.06
CA ALA A 127 -23.14 10.78 -6.78
C ALA A 127 -22.37 12.06 -6.44
#